data_AF-A0A066RH41-F1
#
_entry.id   AF-A0A066RH41-F1
#
_cell.length_a   1.000
_cell.length_b   1.000
_cell.length_c   1.000
_cell.angle_alpha   90.00
_cell.angle_beta   90.00
_cell.angle_gamma   90.00
#
_symmetry.space_group_name_H-M   'P 1'
#
loop_
_entity.id
_entity.type
_entity.pdbx_description
1 polymer ?
#
loop_
_entity_poly.entity_id
_entity_poly.type
_entity_poly.pdbx_seq_one_letter_code
_entity_poly.pdbx_strand_id
1 'polypeptide(L)'
;MNKRYVMPAGVALLLTLSGCSAISEEECRLGDWYQIGLVDGQSGKKSYAATYSEECAEYGVTVDLKTYLDGRKEGLKTYCTYENGTIVGQSNQSYENVCPAGLAKEFLSGYTPYRNLAQAQEKLSAYENNINNYKERLGGDSLSNDDRKTIQAALKSAKSAKERAEYEVNRFEYELAIHKIDREIGQIHQQLTAEQISDAQKSMLNQRLVKLNDKRKFYDTLSTTENTIQSIKNIADMF
;
A
#
# COMPACT_ATOMS: atom_id res chain seq x y z
N MET A 1 -1.60 25.26 64.22
CA MET A 1 -1.06 24.60 63.00
C MET A 1 -1.32 23.11 63.13
N ASN A 2 -2.19 22.53 62.29
CA ASN A 2 -1.98 21.25 61.57
C ASN A 2 -3.27 20.82 60.85
N LYS A 3 -3.12 20.50 59.56
CA LYS A 3 -4.16 20.27 58.56
C LYS A 3 -4.31 18.77 58.28
N ARG A 4 -5.59 18.34 58.10
CA ARG A 4 -6.11 17.32 57.15
C ARG A 4 -5.66 15.85 57.40
N TYR A 5 -6.38 14.79 57.06
CA TYR A 5 -7.13 14.51 55.82
C TYR A 5 -8.23 13.46 56.06
N VAL A 6 -9.41 13.67 55.46
CA VAL A 6 -10.47 12.67 55.28
C VAL A 6 -10.11 11.82 54.06
N MET A 7 -10.10 10.50 54.21
CA MET A 7 -9.75 9.52 53.17
C MET A 7 -11.03 9.11 52.42
N PRO A 8 -11.12 9.25 51.08
CA PRO A 8 -12.31 8.86 50.34
C PRO A 8 -12.28 7.36 49.99
N ALA A 9 -13.47 6.76 49.95
CA ALA A 9 -13.74 5.39 49.54
C ALA A 9 -13.25 5.13 48.11
N GLY A 10 -12.43 4.08 47.95
CA GLY A 10 -11.91 3.65 46.66
C GLY A 10 -13.00 3.00 45.81
N VAL A 11 -13.34 3.63 44.69
CA VAL A 11 -14.08 3.00 43.60
C VAL A 11 -13.10 2.12 42.83
N ALA A 12 -13.19 0.81 43.04
CA ALA A 12 -12.46 -0.18 42.26
C ALA A 12 -13.14 -0.29 40.87
N LEU A 13 -12.55 0.37 39.88
CA LEU A 13 -12.95 0.29 38.48
C LEU A 13 -12.49 -1.09 37.93
N LEU A 14 -13.42 -2.04 37.88
CA LEU A 14 -13.23 -3.32 37.20
C LEU A 14 -13.12 -3.06 35.69
N LEU A 15 -11.89 -2.94 35.19
CA LEU A 15 -11.57 -2.98 33.77
C LEU A 15 -11.77 -4.41 33.27
N THR A 16 -12.97 -4.73 32.76
CA THR A 16 -13.19 -5.96 32.01
C THR A 16 -12.41 -5.86 30.70
N LEU A 17 -11.42 -6.73 30.51
CA LEU A 17 -10.77 -6.91 29.22
C LEU A 17 -11.80 -7.49 28.25
N SER A 18 -12.41 -6.64 27.43
CA SER A 18 -13.08 -7.09 26.21
C SER A 18 -12.01 -7.70 25.32
N GLY A 19 -12.02 -9.03 25.15
CA GLY A 19 -11.27 -9.67 24.08
C GLY A 19 -11.71 -9.07 22.75
N CYS A 20 -10.76 -8.80 21.84
CA CYS A 20 -11.10 -8.39 20.49
C CYS A 20 -11.75 -9.57 19.75
N SER A 21 -13.06 -9.71 19.89
CA SER A 21 -13.88 -10.60 19.07
C SER A 21 -14.12 -9.95 17.72
N ALA A 22 -14.10 -10.75 16.66
CA ALA A 22 -14.33 -10.29 15.30
C ALA A 22 -15.80 -9.98 15.01
N ILE A 23 -16.74 -10.52 15.81
CA ILE A 23 -18.18 -10.34 15.66
C ILE A 23 -18.91 -10.35 17.02
N SER A 24 -19.84 -9.41 17.23
CA SER A 24 -20.61 -9.36 18.47
C SER A 24 -21.68 -10.46 18.57
N GLU A 25 -22.10 -10.80 19.79
CA GLU A 25 -23.25 -11.71 20.02
C GLU A 25 -24.52 -11.21 19.32
N GLU A 26 -24.73 -9.89 19.30
CA GLU A 26 -25.86 -9.26 18.62
C GLU A 26 -25.81 -9.51 17.11
N GLU A 27 -24.66 -9.34 16.46
CA GLU A 27 -24.48 -9.62 15.04
C GLU A 27 -24.68 -11.11 14.72
N CYS A 28 -24.18 -12.02 15.58
CA CYS A 28 -24.46 -13.45 15.46
C CYS A 28 -25.98 -13.72 15.49
N ARG A 29 -26.69 -13.12 16.45
CA ARG A 29 -28.14 -13.33 16.63
C ARG A 29 -28.99 -12.67 15.55
N LEU A 30 -28.55 -11.52 15.02
CA LEU A 30 -29.20 -10.84 13.90
C LEU A 30 -29.14 -11.69 12.63
N GLY A 31 -28.00 -12.33 12.36
CA GLY A 31 -27.86 -13.32 11.31
C GLY A 31 -27.93 -12.79 9.87
N ASP A 32 -27.67 -11.49 9.65
CA ASP A 32 -27.55 -10.92 8.30
C ASP A 32 -26.17 -11.25 7.68
N TRP A 33 -25.96 -12.54 7.46
CA TRP A 33 -24.68 -13.08 6.99
C TRP A 33 -24.28 -12.53 5.63
N TYR A 34 -25.26 -12.21 4.77
CA TYR A 34 -24.98 -11.62 3.46
C TYR A 34 -24.37 -10.24 3.61
N GLN A 35 -24.97 -9.38 4.45
CA GLN A 35 -24.47 -8.02 4.67
C GLN A 35 -23.11 -8.02 5.36
N ILE A 36 -22.89 -8.90 6.35
CA ILE A 36 -21.57 -9.07 7.00
C ILE A 36 -20.52 -9.46 5.94
N GLY A 37 -20.85 -10.44 5.09
CA GLY A 37 -20.01 -10.84 3.98
C GLY A 37 -19.71 -9.68 3.03
N LEU A 38 -20.75 -8.97 2.60
CA LEU A 38 -20.65 -7.83 1.68
C LEU A 38 -19.66 -6.78 2.21
N VAL A 39 -19.79 -6.37 3.47
CA VAL A 39 -18.91 -5.37 4.10
C VAL A 39 -17.47 -5.88 4.20
N ASP A 40 -17.27 -7.16 4.57
CA ASP A 40 -15.94 -7.76 4.61
C ASP A 40 -15.28 -7.78 3.24
N GLY A 41 -16.04 -8.12 2.19
CA GLY A 41 -15.59 -8.11 0.81
C GLY A 41 -15.24 -6.70 0.33
N GLN A 42 -16.08 -5.71 0.62
CA GLN A 42 -15.85 -4.30 0.30
C GLN A 42 -14.60 -3.74 0.99
N SER A 43 -14.27 -4.27 2.16
CA SER A 43 -13.09 -3.89 2.94
C SER A 43 -11.83 -4.68 2.54
N GLY A 44 -11.92 -5.59 1.56
CA GLY A 44 -10.78 -6.41 1.13
C GLY A 44 -10.28 -7.42 2.16
N LYS A 45 -11.10 -7.77 3.15
CA LYS A 45 -10.72 -8.72 4.20
C LYS A 45 -10.59 -10.13 3.64
N LYS A 46 -9.66 -10.90 4.21
CA LYS A 46 -9.64 -12.37 4.07
C LYS A 46 -10.97 -12.97 4.55
N SER A 47 -11.26 -14.21 4.22
CA SER A 47 -12.48 -14.86 4.71
C SER A 47 -12.41 -15.06 6.22
N TYR A 48 -13.40 -14.54 6.96
CA TYR A 48 -13.58 -14.75 8.40
C TYR A 48 -14.60 -15.85 8.71
N ALA A 49 -15.06 -16.60 7.69
CA ALA A 49 -16.04 -17.67 7.82
C ALA A 49 -15.78 -18.64 9.00
N ALA A 50 -14.53 -19.11 9.13
CA ALA A 50 -14.14 -20.00 10.22
C ALA A 50 -14.19 -19.29 11.59
N THR A 51 -13.66 -18.06 11.66
CA THR A 51 -13.68 -17.24 12.87
C THR A 51 -15.11 -16.95 13.33
N TYR A 52 -16.01 -16.55 12.43
CA TYR A 52 -17.41 -16.32 12.77
C TYR A 52 -18.12 -17.60 13.21
N SER A 53 -17.79 -18.75 12.60
CA SER A 53 -18.36 -20.04 13.02
C SER A 53 -17.93 -20.42 14.44
N GLU A 54 -16.67 -20.15 14.80
CA GLU A 54 -16.12 -20.39 16.14
C GLU A 54 -16.75 -19.44 17.17
N GLU A 55 -16.70 -18.14 16.92
CA GLU A 55 -17.19 -17.12 17.86
C GLU A 55 -18.71 -17.19 18.08
N CYS A 56 -19.51 -17.41 17.02
CA CYS A 56 -20.96 -17.49 17.17
C CYS A 56 -21.44 -18.81 17.80
N ALA A 57 -20.64 -19.89 17.72
CA ALA A 57 -20.95 -21.15 18.39
C ALA A 57 -20.93 -21.01 19.92
N GLU A 58 -20.12 -20.10 20.47
CA GLU A 58 -20.11 -19.79 21.92
C GLU A 58 -21.47 -19.28 22.41
N TYR A 59 -22.23 -18.63 21.54
CA TYR A 59 -23.58 -18.11 21.81
C TYR A 59 -24.71 -19.07 21.37
N GLY A 60 -24.35 -20.28 20.93
CA GLY A 60 -25.28 -21.29 20.42
C GLY A 60 -25.87 -20.96 19.05
N VAL A 61 -25.22 -20.09 18.26
CA VAL A 61 -25.68 -19.67 16.93
C VAL A 61 -24.89 -20.41 15.84
N THR A 62 -25.59 -20.93 14.83
CA THR A 62 -24.97 -21.51 13.63
C THR A 62 -24.92 -20.48 12.51
N VAL A 63 -23.74 -20.28 11.92
CA VAL A 63 -23.50 -19.31 10.84
C VAL A 63 -23.95 -19.87 9.48
N ASP A 64 -24.67 -19.07 8.68
CA ASP A 64 -24.91 -19.39 7.27
C ASP A 64 -23.69 -19.01 6.42
N LEU A 65 -22.73 -19.94 6.36
CA LEU A 65 -21.49 -19.77 5.62
C LEU A 65 -21.69 -19.50 4.13
N LYS A 66 -22.71 -20.10 3.52
CA LYS A 66 -22.94 -19.93 2.08
C LYS A 66 -23.36 -18.48 1.81
N THR A 67 -24.32 -17.98 2.58
CA THR A 67 -24.84 -16.62 2.44
C THR A 67 -23.75 -15.58 2.75
N TYR A 68 -22.90 -15.83 3.75
CA TYR A 68 -21.70 -15.01 4.01
C TYR A 68 -20.73 -14.97 2.82
N LEU A 69 -20.38 -16.13 2.27
CA LEU A 69 -19.44 -16.21 1.15
C LEU A 69 -20.00 -15.56 -0.12
N ASP A 70 -21.31 -15.68 -0.36
CA ASP A 70 -22.01 -15.04 -1.47
C ASP A 70 -21.96 -13.50 -1.33
N GLY A 71 -22.24 -12.97 -0.13
CA GLY A 71 -22.11 -11.54 0.17
C GLY A 71 -20.68 -11.05 0.01
N ARG A 72 -19.70 -11.77 0.56
CA ARG A 72 -18.28 -11.43 0.43
C ARG A 72 -17.79 -11.40 -1.01
N LYS A 73 -18.23 -12.37 -1.81
CA LYS A 73 -17.92 -12.40 -3.24
C LYS A 73 -18.48 -11.17 -3.95
N GLU A 74 -19.68 -10.71 -3.59
CA GLU A 74 -20.25 -9.48 -4.15
C GLU A 74 -19.45 -8.24 -3.74
N GLY A 75 -19.10 -8.13 -2.45
CA GLY A 75 -18.32 -6.99 -1.94
C GLY A 75 -16.93 -6.90 -2.55
N LEU A 76 -16.30 -8.04 -2.83
CA LEU A 76 -15.01 -8.07 -3.52
C LEU A 76 -15.06 -7.48 -4.93
N LYS A 77 -16.22 -7.40 -5.59
CA LYS A 77 -16.32 -6.75 -6.91
C LYS A 77 -16.04 -5.26 -6.85
N THR A 78 -16.41 -4.59 -5.75
CA THR A 78 -16.13 -3.16 -5.57
C THR A 78 -14.72 -2.92 -5.06
N TYR A 79 -14.18 -3.84 -4.24
CA TYR A 79 -12.80 -3.76 -3.76
C TYR A 79 -11.78 -4.06 -4.87
N CYS A 80 -12.04 -5.05 -5.72
CA CYS A 80 -11.09 -5.55 -6.72
C CYS A 80 -11.16 -4.79 -8.03
N THR A 81 -10.97 -3.47 -7.94
CA THR A 81 -10.94 -2.54 -9.06
C THR A 81 -9.55 -1.96 -9.26
N TYR A 82 -9.27 -1.42 -10.44
CA TYR A 82 -8.03 -0.70 -10.71
C TYR A 82 -7.87 0.47 -9.74
N GLU A 83 -8.92 1.27 -9.60
CA GLU A 83 -8.96 2.49 -8.79
C GLU A 83 -8.64 2.18 -7.33
N ASN A 84 -9.30 1.18 -6.74
CA ASN A 84 -9.01 0.80 -5.37
C ASN A 84 -7.61 0.19 -5.23
N GLY A 85 -7.13 -0.57 -6.22
CA GLY A 85 -5.74 -1.03 -6.29
C GLY A 85 -4.75 0.13 -6.19
N THR A 86 -4.99 1.24 -6.91
CA THR A 86 -4.13 2.43 -6.83
C THR A 86 -4.11 3.04 -5.43
N ILE A 87 -5.26 3.15 -4.78
CA ILE A 87 -5.38 3.73 -3.43
C ILE A 87 -4.63 2.87 -2.40
N VAL A 88 -4.85 1.55 -2.42
CA VAL A 88 -4.19 0.59 -1.53
C VAL A 88 -2.67 0.59 -1.76
N GLY A 89 -2.24 0.62 -3.03
CA GLY A 89 -0.84 0.67 -3.41
C GLY A 89 -0.15 1.96 -2.95
N GLN A 90 -0.77 3.12 -3.21
CA GLN A 90 -0.27 4.44 -2.78
C GLN A 90 -0.16 4.55 -1.26
N SER A 91 -1.12 3.96 -0.55
CA SER A 91 -1.13 3.94 0.92
C SER A 91 -0.12 2.96 1.51
N ASN A 92 0.67 2.28 0.67
CA ASN A 92 1.63 1.27 1.09
C ASN A 92 0.98 0.15 1.94
N GLN A 93 -0.31 -0.14 1.70
CA GLN A 93 -1.06 -1.16 2.44
C GLN A 93 -0.87 -2.53 1.81
N SER A 94 -0.79 -3.58 2.64
CA SER A 94 -0.61 -4.95 2.16
C SER A 94 -1.88 -5.48 1.50
N TYR A 95 -1.70 -6.29 0.46
CA TYR A 95 -2.80 -6.93 -0.24
C TYR A 95 -2.89 -8.42 0.14
N GLU A 96 -4.03 -8.80 0.71
CA GLU A 96 -4.31 -10.14 1.26
C GLU A 96 -4.64 -11.19 0.18
N ASN A 97 -4.36 -10.93 -1.10
CA ASN A 97 -4.66 -11.84 -2.23
C ASN A 97 -6.14 -12.27 -2.31
N VAL A 98 -7.05 -11.37 -1.93
CA VAL A 98 -8.49 -11.67 -1.79
C VAL A 98 -9.28 -11.61 -3.09
N CYS A 99 -8.74 -11.01 -4.15
CA CYS A 99 -9.46 -10.83 -5.39
C CYS A 99 -9.63 -12.15 -6.15
N PRO A 100 -10.86 -12.46 -6.61
CA PRO A 100 -11.10 -13.58 -7.51
C PRO A 100 -10.27 -13.47 -8.79
N ALA A 101 -9.93 -14.61 -9.42
CA ALA A 101 -9.05 -14.66 -10.59
C ALA A 101 -9.46 -13.69 -11.73
N GLY A 102 -10.77 -13.54 -11.98
CA GLY A 102 -11.29 -12.63 -13.02
C GLY A 102 -11.11 -11.14 -12.72
N LEU A 103 -10.90 -10.76 -11.46
CA LEU A 103 -10.75 -9.36 -11.02
C LEU A 103 -9.33 -9.03 -10.56
N ALA A 104 -8.56 -10.04 -10.15
CA ALA A 104 -7.22 -9.88 -9.61
C ALA A 104 -6.28 -9.12 -10.55
N LYS A 105 -6.38 -9.36 -11.86
CA LYS A 105 -5.55 -8.67 -12.87
C LYS A 105 -5.73 -7.15 -12.82
N GLU A 106 -6.97 -6.67 -12.73
CA GLU A 106 -7.26 -5.24 -12.79
C GLU A 106 -6.86 -4.55 -11.48
N PHE A 107 -7.14 -5.17 -10.35
CA PHE A 107 -6.65 -4.70 -9.04
C PHE A 107 -5.12 -4.65 -8.99
N LEU A 108 -4.43 -5.72 -9.40
CA LEU A 108 -2.97 -5.80 -9.35
C LEU A 108 -2.28 -4.81 -10.30
N SER A 109 -2.92 -4.52 -11.44
CA SER A 109 -2.50 -3.48 -12.38
C SER A 109 -2.50 -2.09 -11.71
N GLY A 110 -3.51 -1.79 -10.90
CA GLY A 110 -3.56 -0.57 -10.09
C GLY A 110 -2.69 -0.62 -8.82
N TYR A 111 -2.48 -1.79 -8.23
CA TYR A 111 -1.78 -1.93 -6.96
C TYR A 111 -0.25 -1.91 -7.11
N THR A 112 0.30 -2.74 -8.00
CA THR A 112 1.74 -3.06 -8.00
C THR A 112 2.63 -1.86 -8.27
N PRO A 113 2.43 -1.06 -9.35
CA PRO A 113 3.32 0.05 -9.67
C PRO A 113 3.30 1.14 -8.58
N TYR A 114 2.12 1.36 -7.97
CA TYR A 114 1.95 2.36 -6.91
C TYR A 114 2.55 1.88 -5.59
N ARG A 115 2.39 0.60 -5.24
CA ARG A 115 3.00 0.00 -4.05
C ARG A 115 4.52 0.02 -4.13
N ASN A 116 5.09 -0.33 -5.28
CA ASN A 116 6.53 -0.33 -5.48
C ASN A 116 7.14 1.06 -5.24
N LEU A 117 6.53 2.09 -5.80
CA LEU A 117 6.97 3.47 -5.59
C LEU A 117 6.82 3.88 -4.11
N ALA A 118 5.68 3.60 -3.48
CA ALA A 118 5.46 3.95 -2.07
C ALA A 118 6.47 3.27 -1.14
N GLN A 119 6.79 1.99 -1.38
CA GLN A 119 7.82 1.26 -0.63
C GLN A 119 9.22 1.86 -0.81
N ALA A 120 9.59 2.24 -2.04
CA ALA A 120 10.89 2.86 -2.30
C ALA A 120 11.01 4.24 -1.62
N GLN A 121 9.93 5.03 -1.65
CA GLN A 121 9.87 6.32 -0.97
C GLN A 121 9.99 6.18 0.55
N GLU A 122 9.29 5.21 1.16
CA GLU A 122 9.42 4.93 2.60
C GLU A 122 10.85 4.56 2.98
N LYS A 123 11.50 3.68 2.20
CA LYS A 123 12.92 3.32 2.41
C LYS A 123 13.84 4.55 2.31
N LEU A 124 13.63 5.41 1.31
CA LEU A 124 14.42 6.62 1.13
C LEU A 124 14.29 7.54 2.36
N SER A 125 13.06 7.81 2.81
CA SER A 125 12.80 8.62 4.00
C SER A 125 13.42 8.01 5.26
N ALA A 126 13.43 6.68 5.40
CA ALA A 126 14.11 6.01 6.52
C ALA A 126 15.63 6.27 6.51
N TYR A 127 16.29 6.21 5.35
CA TYR A 127 17.72 6.53 5.25
C TYR A 127 18.02 8.00 5.51
N GLU A 128 17.16 8.92 5.07
CA GLU A 128 17.27 10.35 5.37
C GLU A 128 17.18 10.62 6.88
N ASN A 129 16.20 10.02 7.54
CA ASN A 129 16.04 10.11 8.99
C ASN A 129 17.26 9.56 9.73
N ASN A 130 17.80 8.41 9.29
CA ASN A 130 19.02 7.83 9.85
C ASN A 130 20.23 8.77 9.68
N ILE A 131 20.40 9.37 8.51
CA ILE A 131 21.47 10.34 8.24
C ILE A 131 21.36 11.54 9.18
N ASN A 132 20.16 12.08 9.37
CA ASN A 132 19.92 13.21 10.27
C ASN A 132 20.23 12.83 11.72
N ASN A 133 19.75 11.68 12.19
CA ASN A 133 20.05 11.17 13.52
C ASN A 133 21.56 11.01 13.76
N TYR A 134 22.30 10.45 12.80
CA TYR A 134 23.75 10.31 12.94
C TYR A 134 24.48 11.66 12.94
N LYS A 135 24.03 12.64 12.14
CA LYS A 135 24.59 14.00 12.15
C LYS A 135 24.35 14.69 13.49
N GLU A 136 23.14 14.61 14.02
CA GLU A 136 22.79 15.18 15.33
C GLU A 136 23.66 14.58 16.43
N ARG A 137 23.79 13.24 16.46
CA ARG A 137 24.65 12.55 17.41
C ARG A 137 26.09 13.05 17.34
N LEU A 138 26.68 13.15 16.14
CA LEU A 138 28.06 13.64 15.94
C LEU A 138 28.30 15.08 16.40
N GLY A 139 27.24 15.89 16.48
CA GLY A 139 27.27 17.27 16.99
C GLY A 139 27.17 17.38 18.52
N GLY A 140 26.96 16.29 19.24
CA GLY A 140 26.88 16.29 20.71
C GLY A 140 28.24 16.42 21.39
N ASP A 141 28.27 17.16 22.51
CA ASP A 141 29.50 17.56 23.22
C ASP A 141 30.20 16.42 23.98
N SER A 142 29.52 15.30 24.24
CA SER A 142 29.99 14.22 25.15
C SER A 142 30.28 12.88 24.47
N LEU A 143 30.67 12.89 23.18
CA LEU A 143 30.99 11.66 22.44
C LEU A 143 32.42 11.16 22.66
N SER A 144 32.56 9.87 22.97
CA SER A 144 33.86 9.20 22.94
C SER A 144 34.42 9.12 21.51
N ASN A 145 35.74 8.95 21.38
CA ASN A 145 36.38 8.79 20.06
C ASN A 145 35.91 7.52 19.33
N ASP A 146 35.69 6.43 20.07
CA ASP A 146 35.24 5.16 19.50
C ASP A 146 33.79 5.24 19.01
N ASP A 147 32.91 5.91 19.77
CA ASP A 147 31.54 6.17 19.33
C ASP A 147 31.51 7.08 18.11
N ARG A 148 32.36 8.12 18.09
CA ARG A 148 32.48 9.02 16.93
C ARG A 148 32.85 8.25 15.67
N LYS A 149 33.86 7.37 15.74
CA LYS A 149 34.28 6.53 14.60
C LYS A 149 33.15 5.60 14.15
N THR A 150 32.45 4.98 15.09
CA THR A 150 31.32 4.07 14.82
C THR A 150 30.19 4.80 14.11
N ILE A 151 29.79 5.98 14.60
CA ILE A 151 28.73 6.80 14.00
C ILE A 151 29.14 7.31 12.63
N GLN A 152 30.40 7.70 12.43
CA GLN A 152 30.91 8.11 11.10
C GLN A 152 30.82 6.98 10.07
N ALA A 153 31.17 5.74 10.45
CA ALA A 153 31.02 4.58 9.59
C ALA A 153 29.55 4.28 9.25
N ALA A 154 28.67 4.36 10.26
CA ALA A 154 27.23 4.21 10.08
C ALA A 154 26.63 5.30 9.16
N LEU A 155 27.05 6.56 9.35
CA LEU A 155 26.66 7.69 8.51
C LEU A 155 27.10 7.50 7.06
N LYS A 156 28.35 7.06 6.83
CA LYS A 156 28.84 6.76 5.48
C LYS A 156 27.98 5.68 4.82
N SER A 157 27.68 4.62 5.56
CA SER A 157 26.86 3.50 5.07
C SER A 157 25.42 3.93 4.76
N ALA A 158 24.81 4.75 5.62
CA ALA A 158 23.47 5.31 5.43
C ALA A 158 23.41 6.25 4.22
N LYS A 159 24.44 7.07 3.98
CA LYS A 159 24.55 7.91 2.78
C LYS A 159 24.59 7.09 1.50
N SER A 160 25.43 6.06 1.44
CA SER A 160 25.47 5.16 0.28
C SER A 160 24.16 4.38 0.08
N ALA A 161 23.47 4.02 1.18
CA ALA A 161 22.16 3.39 1.09
C ALA A 161 21.07 4.35 0.60
N LYS A 162 21.12 5.63 1.01
CA LYS A 162 20.25 6.69 0.51
C LYS A 162 20.40 6.86 -1.00
N GLU A 163 21.62 6.98 -1.52
CA GLU A 163 21.86 7.10 -2.96
C GLU A 163 21.25 5.93 -3.76
N ARG A 164 21.35 4.70 -3.23
CA ARG A 164 20.71 3.53 -3.87
C ARG A 164 19.18 3.59 -3.81
N ALA A 165 18.62 4.08 -2.70
CA ALA A 165 17.18 4.26 -2.56
C ALA A 165 16.63 5.37 -3.46
N GLU A 166 17.38 6.46 -3.68
CA GLU A 166 17.02 7.53 -4.62
C GLU A 166 16.90 6.97 -6.05
N TYR A 167 17.87 6.16 -6.47
CA TYR A 167 17.80 5.46 -7.75
C TYR A 167 16.60 4.51 -7.84
N GLU A 168 16.31 3.75 -6.77
CA GLU A 168 15.14 2.85 -6.71
C GLU A 168 13.82 3.63 -6.87
N VAL A 169 13.71 4.80 -6.24
CA VAL A 169 12.56 5.70 -6.37
C VAL A 169 12.42 6.18 -7.81
N ASN A 170 13.47 6.75 -8.41
CA ASN A 170 13.43 7.25 -9.80
C ASN A 170 12.98 6.17 -10.78
N ARG A 171 13.52 4.96 -10.66
CA ARG A 171 13.13 3.82 -11.49
C ARG A 171 11.63 3.54 -11.38
N PHE A 172 11.08 3.47 -10.17
CA PHE A 172 9.65 3.22 -9.97
C PHE A 172 8.76 4.41 -10.39
N GLU A 173 9.26 5.64 -10.32
CA GLU A 173 8.56 6.80 -10.87
C GLU A 173 8.42 6.69 -12.40
N TYR A 174 9.47 6.24 -13.10
CA TYR A 174 9.41 6.02 -14.54
C TYR A 174 8.50 4.85 -14.91
N GLU A 175 8.59 3.73 -14.19
CA GLU A 175 7.69 2.59 -14.38
C GLU A 175 6.21 3.00 -14.19
N LEU A 176 5.92 3.78 -13.13
CA LEU A 176 4.58 4.29 -12.89
C LEU A 176 4.13 5.26 -13.98
N ALA A 177 5.02 6.11 -14.49
CA ALA A 177 4.72 7.02 -15.59
C ALA A 177 4.39 6.26 -16.88
N ILE A 178 5.17 5.24 -17.24
CA ILE A 178 4.92 4.36 -18.38
C ILE A 178 3.58 3.63 -18.19
N HIS A 179 3.33 3.06 -17.01
CA HIS A 179 2.08 2.38 -16.70
C HIS A 179 0.86 3.29 -16.91
N LYS A 180 0.90 4.54 -16.41
CA LYS A 180 -0.18 5.52 -16.60
C LYS A 180 -0.40 5.85 -18.08
N ILE A 181 0.67 5.99 -18.85
CA ILE A 181 0.60 6.24 -20.29
C ILE A 181 -0.01 5.04 -21.02
N ASP A 182 0.42 3.81 -20.71
CA ASP A 182 -0.09 2.58 -21.33
C ASP A 182 -1.58 2.37 -21.02
N ARG A 183 -2.02 2.72 -19.81
CA ARG A 183 -3.43 2.73 -19.44
C ARG A 183 -4.24 3.71 -20.29
N GLU A 184 -3.75 4.93 -20.44
CA GLU A 184 -4.43 5.96 -21.24
C GLU A 184 -4.48 5.57 -22.72
N ILE A 185 -3.39 5.03 -23.28
CA ILE A 185 -3.35 4.49 -24.65
C ILE A 185 -4.41 3.40 -24.81
N GLY A 186 -4.50 2.46 -23.85
CA GLY A 186 -5.51 1.40 -23.87
C GLY A 186 -6.95 1.93 -23.86
N GLN A 187 -7.22 2.96 -23.04
CA GLN A 187 -8.54 3.62 -23.00
C GLN A 187 -8.86 4.32 -24.33
N ILE A 188 -7.89 5.01 -24.93
CA ILE A 188 -8.07 5.66 -26.23
C ILE A 188 -8.34 4.62 -27.33
N HIS A 189 -7.62 3.50 -27.34
CA HIS A 189 -7.89 2.41 -28.29
C HIS A 189 -9.30 1.86 -28.14
N GLN A 190 -9.81 1.69 -26.91
CA GLN A 190 -11.22 1.30 -26.68
C GLN A 190 -12.19 2.34 -27.25
N GLN A 191 -11.95 3.64 -27.03
CA GLN A 191 -12.80 4.70 -27.57
C GLN A 191 -12.81 4.72 -29.11
N LEU A 192 -11.67 4.45 -29.75
CA LEU A 192 -11.56 4.37 -31.20
C LEU A 192 -12.34 3.19 -31.81
N THR A 193 -12.63 2.15 -31.02
CA THR A 193 -13.44 1.00 -31.45
C THR A 193 -14.96 1.21 -31.29
N ALA A 194 -15.39 2.34 -30.71
CA ALA A 194 -16.81 2.60 -30.50
C ALA A 194 -17.57 2.82 -31.82
N GLU A 195 -18.79 2.27 -31.91
CA GLU A 195 -19.60 2.24 -33.14
C GLU A 195 -19.99 3.63 -33.68
N GLN A 196 -20.02 4.67 -32.83
CA GLN A 196 -20.48 6.02 -33.18
C GLN A 196 -19.46 7.11 -32.82
N ILE A 197 -18.26 7.05 -33.40
CA ILE A 197 -17.22 8.06 -33.22
C ILE A 197 -17.06 8.97 -34.44
N SER A 198 -17.16 10.29 -34.24
CA SER A 198 -17.01 11.28 -35.31
C SER A 198 -15.56 11.41 -35.78
N ASP A 199 -15.34 11.88 -37.00
CA ASP A 199 -13.98 12.03 -37.55
C ASP A 199 -13.16 13.10 -36.81
N ALA A 200 -13.81 14.13 -36.27
CA ALA A 200 -13.17 15.11 -35.39
C ALA A 200 -12.64 14.44 -34.11
N GLN A 201 -13.45 13.59 -33.47
CA GLN A 201 -13.03 12.83 -32.28
C GLN A 201 -11.89 11.86 -32.60
N LYS A 202 -11.98 11.12 -33.72
CA LYS A 202 -10.88 10.23 -34.17
C LYS A 202 -9.57 11.00 -34.35
N SER A 203 -9.63 12.16 -35.00
CA SER A 203 -8.47 13.02 -35.22
C SER A 203 -7.84 13.46 -33.90
N MET A 204 -8.65 13.92 -32.94
CA MET A 204 -8.19 14.31 -31.61
C MET A 204 -7.54 13.15 -30.84
N LEU A 205 -8.16 11.97 -30.83
CA LEU A 205 -7.65 10.78 -30.16
C LEU A 205 -6.32 10.30 -30.79
N ASN A 206 -6.22 10.30 -32.12
CA ASN A 206 -4.98 9.95 -32.83
C ASN A 206 -3.86 10.95 -32.51
N GLN A 207 -4.16 12.25 -32.45
CA GLN A 207 -3.18 13.26 -32.04
C GLN A 207 -2.71 13.03 -30.60
N ARG A 208 -3.61 12.63 -29.70
CA ARG A 208 -3.26 12.28 -28.31
C ARG A 208 -2.37 11.04 -28.26
N LEU A 209 -2.66 10.00 -29.04
CA LEU A 209 -1.82 8.79 -29.13
C LEU A 209 -0.39 9.10 -29.55
N VAL A 210 -0.18 9.97 -30.54
CA VAL A 210 1.17 10.38 -30.97
C VAL A 210 1.94 10.98 -29.78
N LYS A 211 1.33 11.93 -29.07
CA LYS A 211 1.95 12.57 -27.90
C LYS A 211 2.25 11.57 -26.77
N LEU A 212 1.34 10.63 -26.52
CA LEU A 212 1.52 9.60 -25.51
C LEU A 212 2.66 8.63 -25.87
N ASN A 213 2.76 8.23 -27.12
CA ASN A 213 3.83 7.35 -27.61
C ASN A 213 5.21 8.03 -27.50
N ASP A 214 5.30 9.31 -27.85
CA ASP A 214 6.54 10.08 -27.68
C ASP A 214 6.94 10.17 -26.20
N LYS A 215 5.97 10.47 -25.33
CA LYS A 215 6.18 10.52 -23.87
C LYS A 215 6.59 9.15 -23.30
N ARG A 216 5.97 8.07 -23.76
CA ARG A 216 6.32 6.71 -23.37
C ARG A 216 7.77 6.39 -23.72
N LYS A 217 8.17 6.67 -24.97
CA LYS A 217 9.53 6.48 -25.46
C LYS A 217 10.55 7.28 -24.64
N PHE A 218 10.19 8.50 -24.24
CA PHE A 218 11.03 9.32 -23.37
C PHE A 218 11.29 8.64 -22.02
N TYR A 219 10.25 8.19 -21.30
CA TYR A 219 10.44 7.48 -20.02
C TYR A 219 11.16 6.14 -20.16
N ASP A 220 10.91 5.41 -21.24
CA ASP A 220 11.61 4.17 -21.55
C ASP A 220 13.13 4.41 -21.73
N THR A 221 13.48 5.50 -22.42
CA THR A 221 14.87 5.95 -22.59
C THR A 221 15.50 6.35 -21.26
N LEU A 222 14.77 7.06 -20.39
CA LEU A 222 15.25 7.42 -19.05
C LEU A 222 15.53 6.18 -18.20
N SER A 223 14.58 5.25 -18.15
CA SER A 223 14.69 4.00 -17.38
C SER A 223 15.90 3.16 -17.83
N THR A 224 16.08 2.98 -19.14
CA THR A 224 17.21 2.22 -19.70
C THR A 224 18.56 2.91 -19.44
N THR A 225 18.61 4.24 -19.57
CA THR A 225 19.82 5.03 -19.29
C THR A 225 20.20 4.93 -17.81
N GLU A 226 19.23 5.07 -16.90
CA GLU A 226 19.49 5.00 -15.46
C GLU A 226 19.98 3.60 -15.04
N ASN A 227 19.38 2.54 -15.56
CA ASN A 227 19.82 1.15 -15.34
C ASN A 227 21.27 0.93 -15.81
N THR A 228 21.64 1.52 -16.94
CA THR A 228 23.00 1.44 -17.49
C THR A 228 23.99 2.17 -16.60
N ILE A 229 23.67 3.39 -16.16
CA ILE A 229 24.51 4.17 -15.24
C ILE A 229 24.72 3.40 -13.92
N GLN A 230 23.65 2.85 -13.35
CA GLN A 230 23.75 2.10 -12.10
C GLN A 230 24.58 0.82 -12.25
N SER A 231 24.46 0.13 -13.39
CA SER A 231 25.29 -1.04 -13.67
C SER A 231 26.77 -0.69 -13.76
N ILE A 232 27.11 0.42 -14.41
CA ILE A 232 28.49 0.93 -14.47
C ILE A 232 29.00 1.31 -13.08
N LYS A 233 28.19 2.01 -12.26
CA LYS A 233 28.54 2.37 -10.88
C LYS A 233 28.82 1.13 -10.03
N ASN A 234 27.95 0.10 -10.11
CA ASN A 234 28.14 -1.14 -9.37
C ASN A 234 29.45 -1.86 -9.76
N ILE A 235 29.82 -1.85 -11.05
CA ILE A 235 31.09 -2.42 -11.53
C ILE A 235 32.26 -1.60 -10.99
N ALA A 236 32.18 -0.26 -11.03
CA ALA A 236 33.23 0.61 -10.52
C ALA A 236 33.46 0.42 -9.00
N ASP A 237 32.39 0.24 -8.22
CA ASP A 237 32.48 0.01 -6.77
C ASP A 237 33.10 -1.35 -6.38
N MET A 238 33.33 -2.26 -7.34
CA MET A 238 34.00 -3.56 -7.13
C MET A 238 35.54 -3.49 -7.24
N PHE A 239 36.09 -2.38 -7.75
CA PHE A 239 37.52 -2.18 -7.98
C PHE A 239 38.08 -1.07 -7.07
#